data_AF-A0A944IPS0-F1
#
_entry.id   AF-A0A944IPS0-F1
#
_cell.length_a   1.000
_cell.length_b   1.000
_cell.length_c   1.000
_cell.angle_alpha   90.00
_cell.angle_beta   90.00
_cell.angle_gamma   90.00
#
_symmetry.space_group_name_H-M   'P 1'
#
loop_
_entity.id
_entity.type
_entity.pdbx_description
1 polymer ?
#
loop_
_entity_poly.entity_id
_entity_poly.type
_entity_poly.pdbx_seq_one_letter_code
_entity_poly.pdbx_strand_id
1 'polypeptide(L)'
;MIKTNIESKPSLLILVAFIISLIILLGVYLSPENFRVYLLKGIALILIIFILYRFCRVNIKWILYYFFCLDRDWWVARIERPRIFIYIIYFGILLMMLKDISISNQYVLFFYRLSIMFYLVIGAVMLGKLIWIKKFESALLPEIKNFVNQNISIRKLRGAEVNEIIRLNIKNIEDSSTNDLQDLLNGKVPGDKIKWVGTSGKNVITYTELFSLLHLISEGGDIKFERAKRKSLMNFIIANFVKYEKGEISQIPYGSLYSAYTNFVL
;
A
#
# COMPACT_ATOMS: atom_id res chain seq x y z
N MET A 1 27.96 -28.39 8.05
CA MET A 1 28.00 -26.98 8.49
C MET A 1 26.69 -26.31 8.07
N ILE A 2 25.69 -26.28 8.96
CA ILE A 2 24.36 -25.74 8.66
C ILE A 2 24.47 -24.21 8.65
N LYS A 3 24.36 -23.58 7.48
CA LYS A 3 24.18 -22.13 7.36
C LYS A 3 22.79 -21.79 7.91
N THR A 4 22.71 -21.48 9.20
CA THR A 4 21.52 -20.91 9.81
C THR A 4 21.25 -19.57 9.15
N ASN A 5 20.19 -19.52 8.35
CA ASN A 5 19.80 -18.32 7.63
C ASN A 5 19.14 -17.36 8.61
N ILE A 6 19.94 -16.51 9.28
CA ILE A 6 19.50 -15.53 10.31
C ILE A 6 18.36 -14.64 9.77
N GLU A 7 18.28 -14.48 8.45
CA GLU A 7 17.24 -13.72 7.74
C GLU A 7 15.80 -14.29 7.91
N SER A 8 15.62 -15.55 8.34
CA SER A 8 14.28 -16.15 8.50
C SER A 8 13.70 -16.06 9.91
N LYS A 9 14.43 -15.50 10.89
CA LYS A 9 13.98 -15.37 12.28
C LYS A 9 14.13 -13.92 12.77
N PRO A 10 13.08 -13.08 12.69
CA PRO A 10 13.18 -11.66 13.08
C PRO A 10 13.54 -11.46 14.55
N SER A 11 13.12 -12.35 15.44
CA SER A 11 13.48 -12.34 16.85
C SER A 11 14.98 -12.53 17.09
N LEU A 12 15.62 -13.41 16.32
CA LEU A 12 17.06 -13.65 16.40
C LEU A 12 17.84 -12.43 15.89
N LEU A 13 17.36 -11.80 14.81
CA LEU A 13 17.97 -10.59 14.24
C LEU A 13 17.93 -9.42 15.24
N ILE A 14 16.80 -9.22 15.91
CA ILE A 14 16.63 -8.21 16.96
C ILE A 14 17.58 -8.47 18.13
N LEU A 15 17.64 -9.71 18.61
CA LEU A 15 18.51 -10.08 19.72
C LEU A 15 19.99 -9.88 19.38
N VAL A 16 20.43 -10.30 18.20
CA VAL A 16 21.81 -10.12 17.73
C VAL A 16 22.13 -8.64 17.57
N ALA A 17 21.23 -7.84 17.00
CA ALA A 17 21.41 -6.39 16.88
C ALA A 17 21.55 -5.72 18.25
N PHE A 18 20.77 -6.15 19.24
CA PHE A 18 20.87 -5.67 20.62
C PHE A 18 22.23 -5.99 21.24
N ILE A 19 22.67 -7.26 21.14
CA ILE A 19 23.97 -7.70 21.66
C ILE A 19 25.11 -6.91 21.00
N ILE A 20 25.10 -6.75 19.67
CA ILE A 20 26.10 -5.97 18.94
C ILE A 20 26.12 -4.52 19.42
N SER A 21 24.94 -3.92 19.60
CA SER A 21 24.83 -2.52 20.06
C SER A 21 25.39 -2.34 21.46
N LEU A 22 25.13 -3.30 22.35
CA LEU A 22 25.67 -3.32 23.71
C LEU A 22 27.19 -3.44 23.71
N ILE A 23 27.75 -4.37 22.91
CA ILE A 23 29.21 -4.57 22.79
C ILE A 23 29.88 -3.30 22.26
N ILE A 24 29.32 -2.68 21.21
CA ILE A 24 29.86 -1.44 20.65
C ILE A 24 29.85 -0.33 21.71
N LEU A 25 28.72 -0.16 22.41
CA LEU A 25 28.60 0.87 23.42
C LEU A 25 29.58 0.64 24.58
N LEU A 26 29.67 -0.57 25.11
CA LEU A 26 30.63 -0.92 26.15
C LEU A 26 32.07 -0.64 25.70
N GLY A 27 32.42 -0.98 24.45
CA GLY A 27 33.72 -0.65 23.86
C GLY A 27 34.02 0.85 23.84
N VAL A 28 33.02 1.69 23.54
CA VAL A 28 33.15 3.15 23.62
C VAL A 28 33.38 3.61 25.06
N TYR A 29 32.70 3.02 26.04
CA TYR A 29 32.86 3.40 27.46
C TYR A 29 34.21 3.01 28.08
N LEU A 30 34.91 2.03 27.50
CA LEU A 30 36.31 1.72 27.84
C LEU A 30 37.29 2.83 27.44
N SER A 31 36.89 3.74 26.54
CA SER A 31 37.71 4.88 26.14
C SER A 31 37.61 6.04 27.13
N PRO A 32 38.62 6.92 27.21
CA PRO A 32 38.60 8.09 28.10
C PRO A 32 37.42 9.01 27.81
N GLU A 33 36.89 9.66 28.85
CA GLU A 33 35.62 10.42 28.78
C GLU A 33 35.63 11.49 27.69
N ASN A 34 36.76 12.17 27.52
CA ASN A 34 36.98 13.22 26.53
C ASN A 34 36.81 12.74 25.08
N PHE A 35 37.02 11.44 24.82
CA PHE A 35 36.92 10.84 23.48
C PHE A 35 35.58 10.15 23.24
N ARG A 36 34.82 9.77 24.28
CA ARG A 36 33.60 8.97 24.15
C ARG A 36 32.58 9.58 23.20
N VAL A 37 32.35 10.89 23.31
CA VAL A 37 31.37 11.60 22.48
C VAL A 37 31.81 11.60 21.01
N TYR A 38 33.09 11.84 20.73
CA TYR A 38 33.63 11.85 19.37
C TYR A 38 33.59 10.45 18.75
N LEU A 39 33.97 9.42 19.50
CA LEU A 39 33.88 8.03 19.05
C LEU A 39 32.44 7.62 18.73
N LEU A 40 31.49 7.97 19.60
CA LEU A 40 30.08 7.65 19.38
C LEU A 40 29.52 8.36 18.15
N LYS A 41 29.87 9.64 17.93
CA LYS A 41 29.52 10.38 16.71
C LYS A 41 30.16 9.76 15.46
N GLY A 42 31.42 9.35 15.53
CA GLY A 42 32.12 8.70 14.43
C GLY A 42 31.48 7.36 14.03
N ILE A 43 31.16 6.51 15.01
CA ILE A 43 30.47 5.23 14.77
C ILE A 43 29.07 5.48 14.18
N ALA A 44 28.31 6.43 14.75
CA ALA A 44 26.99 6.78 14.25
C ALA A 44 27.06 7.28 12.80
N LEU A 45 28.03 8.12 12.46
CA LEU A 45 28.26 8.61 11.11
C LEU A 45 28.57 7.47 10.14
N ILE A 46 29.44 6.52 10.51
CA ILE A 46 29.75 5.34 9.68
C ILE A 46 28.48 4.52 9.40
N LEU A 47 27.66 4.28 10.42
CA LEU A 47 26.40 3.54 10.26
C LEU A 47 25.41 4.28 9.36
N ILE A 48 25.28 5.59 9.53
CA ILE A 48 24.41 6.43 8.69
C ILE A 48 24.89 6.40 7.23
N ILE A 49 26.20 6.54 6.98
CA ILE A 49 26.79 6.44 5.64
C ILE A 49 26.50 5.07 5.05
N PHE A 50 26.66 4.00 5.83
CA PHE A 50 26.39 2.63 5.35
C PHE A 50 24.91 2.45 4.95
N ILE A 51 23.97 2.96 5.76
CA ILE A 51 22.53 2.96 5.45
C ILE A 51 22.27 3.73 4.15
N LEU A 52 22.80 4.94 4.03
CA LEU A 52 22.55 5.82 2.88
C LEU A 52 23.29 5.40 1.61
N TYR A 53 24.41 4.68 1.71
CA TYR A 53 25.27 4.37 0.56
C TYR A 53 24.48 3.69 -0.56
N ARG A 54 23.68 2.68 -0.22
CA ARG A 54 22.91 1.91 -1.21
C ARG A 54 21.75 2.73 -1.77
N PHE A 55 21.12 3.53 -0.93
CA PHE A 55 20.10 4.49 -1.34
C PHE A 55 20.64 5.51 -2.35
N CYS A 56 21.77 6.15 -2.02
CA CYS A 56 22.44 7.10 -2.90
C CYS A 56 22.87 6.42 -4.20
N ARG A 57 23.50 5.23 -4.17
CA ARG A 57 23.92 4.53 -5.38
C ARG A 57 22.78 4.30 -6.38
N VAL A 58 21.58 3.98 -5.89
CA VAL A 58 20.40 3.70 -6.74
C VAL A 58 19.70 4.99 -7.15
N ASN A 59 19.53 5.94 -6.23
CA ASN A 59 18.73 7.14 -6.46
C ASN A 59 19.53 8.33 -7.00
N ILE A 60 20.87 8.35 -6.89
CA ILE A 60 21.71 9.41 -7.50
C ILE A 60 21.54 9.43 -9.01
N LYS A 61 21.32 8.26 -9.61
CA LYS A 61 21.02 8.11 -11.03
C LYS A 61 19.66 8.70 -11.42
N TRP A 62 18.68 8.62 -10.54
CA TRP A 62 17.38 9.29 -10.71
C TRP A 62 17.50 10.81 -10.52
N ILE A 63 18.28 11.27 -9.55
CA ILE A 63 18.59 12.70 -9.37
C ILE A 63 19.31 13.23 -10.62
N LEU A 64 20.31 12.50 -11.11
CA LEU A 64 21.03 12.83 -12.35
C LEU A 64 20.11 12.79 -13.57
N TYR A 65 19.14 11.87 -13.66
CA TYR A 65 18.11 11.93 -14.70
C TYR A 65 17.29 13.23 -14.62
N TYR A 66 16.84 13.62 -13.44
CA TYR A 66 16.03 14.84 -13.28
C TYR A 66 16.78 16.10 -13.72
N PHE A 67 18.10 16.16 -13.48
CA PHE A 67 18.94 17.30 -13.86
C PHE A 67 19.57 17.22 -15.25
N PHE A 68 19.85 16.01 -15.77
CA PHE A 68 20.61 15.77 -17.01
C PHE A 68 19.87 14.94 -18.06
N CYS A 69 18.59 14.60 -17.85
CA CYS A 69 17.72 13.91 -18.80
C CYS A 69 18.24 12.56 -19.35
N LEU A 70 19.01 11.79 -18.56
CA LEU A 70 19.48 10.43 -18.89
C LEU A 70 18.36 9.37 -18.91
N ASP A 71 18.38 8.39 -19.83
CA ASP A 71 17.28 7.42 -20.02
C ASP A 71 16.73 6.72 -18.75
N ARG A 72 15.42 6.47 -18.73
CA ARG A 72 14.62 6.11 -17.54
C ARG A 72 14.50 4.61 -17.24
N ASP A 73 15.09 3.73 -18.04
CA ASP A 73 14.78 2.29 -18.03
C ASP A 73 15.19 1.55 -16.74
N TRP A 74 15.96 2.20 -15.87
CA TRP A 74 16.60 1.58 -14.70
C TRP A 74 15.87 1.88 -13.39
N TRP A 75 14.87 2.77 -13.40
CA TRP A 75 14.16 3.20 -12.19
C TRP A 75 12.70 2.74 -12.17
N VAL A 76 12.43 1.70 -11.38
CA VAL A 76 11.08 1.14 -11.23
C VAL A 76 10.33 1.89 -10.13
N ALA A 77 9.51 2.87 -10.52
CA ALA A 77 8.75 3.74 -9.61
C ALA A 77 7.95 2.99 -8.53
N ARG A 78 7.44 1.80 -8.85
CA ARG A 78 6.64 0.96 -7.94
C ARG A 78 7.43 0.40 -6.76
N ILE A 79 8.75 0.23 -6.92
CA ILE A 79 9.63 -0.36 -5.92
C ILE A 79 10.38 0.74 -5.18
N GLU A 80 10.87 1.75 -5.90
CA GLU A 80 11.73 2.79 -5.33
C GLU A 80 10.95 3.81 -4.48
N ARG A 81 9.69 4.15 -4.82
CA ARG A 81 8.88 5.08 -4.01
C ARG A 81 8.64 4.58 -2.57
N PRO A 82 8.20 3.33 -2.35
CA PRO A 82 8.10 2.79 -0.99
C PRO A 82 9.44 2.78 -0.24
N ARG A 83 10.55 2.44 -0.91
CA ARG A 83 11.88 2.48 -0.30
C ARG A 83 12.23 3.88 0.19
N ILE A 84 12.04 4.90 -0.65
CA ILE A 84 12.26 6.31 -0.28
C ILE A 84 11.40 6.69 0.93
N PHE A 85 10.12 6.32 0.93
CA PHE A 85 9.21 6.62 2.04
C PHE A 85 9.67 5.98 3.36
N ILE A 86 10.11 4.72 3.34
CA ILE A 86 10.66 4.03 4.52
C ILE A 86 11.90 4.78 5.04
N TYR A 87 12.80 5.23 4.15
CA TYR A 87 13.97 6.03 4.54
C TYR A 87 13.57 7.35 5.20
N ILE A 88 12.59 8.08 4.64
CA ILE A 88 12.09 9.34 5.21
C ILE A 88 11.57 9.13 6.63
N ILE A 89 10.74 8.11 6.85
CA ILE A 89 10.22 7.78 8.18
C ILE A 89 11.36 7.44 9.14
N TYR A 90 12.29 6.58 8.72
CA TYR A 90 13.41 6.13 9.56
C TYR A 90 14.28 7.31 10.00
N PHE A 91 14.71 8.16 9.07
CA PHE A 91 15.53 9.32 9.41
C PHE A 91 14.74 10.41 10.15
N GLY A 92 13.42 10.53 9.92
CA GLY A 92 12.56 11.40 10.71
C GLY A 92 12.52 10.99 12.19
N ILE A 93 12.36 9.69 12.48
CA ILE A 93 12.42 9.16 13.84
C ILE A 93 13.82 9.34 14.44
N LEU A 94 14.89 9.06 13.68
CA LEU A 94 16.25 9.28 14.15
C LEU A 94 16.49 10.75 14.54
N LEU A 95 16.04 11.70 13.73
CA LEU A 95 16.15 13.13 14.03
C LEU A 95 15.38 13.50 15.31
N MET A 96 14.19 12.94 15.51
CA MET A 96 13.43 13.12 16.75
C MET A 96 14.15 12.53 17.96
N MET A 97 14.77 11.34 17.82
CA MET A 97 15.60 10.70 18.85
C MET A 97 16.94 11.40 19.10
N LEU A 98 17.36 12.34 18.26
CA LEU A 98 18.58 13.11 18.45
C LEU A 98 18.29 14.51 18.99
N LYS A 99 17.02 14.93 19.04
CA LYS A 99 16.62 16.24 19.53
C LYS A 99 16.87 16.32 21.05
N ASP A 100 17.63 17.34 21.45
CA ASP A 100 18.23 17.54 22.78
C ASP A 100 17.38 17.08 23.96
N ILE A 101 17.84 16.01 24.61
CA ILE A 101 17.45 15.68 25.99
C ILE A 101 18.69 15.94 26.84
N SER A 102 18.68 17.01 27.63
CA SER A 102 19.69 17.28 28.65
C SER A 102 19.51 16.29 29.81
N ILE A 103 19.97 15.06 29.62
CA ILE A 103 19.85 13.98 30.61
C ILE A 103 21.02 14.11 31.60
N SER A 104 20.72 14.56 32.82
CA SER A 104 21.70 14.68 33.91
C SER A 104 22.11 13.33 34.51
N ASN A 105 21.21 12.33 34.47
CA ASN A 105 21.46 11.01 35.04
C ASN A 105 22.28 10.12 34.07
N GLN A 106 23.48 9.71 34.51
CA GLN A 106 24.40 8.89 33.70
C GLN A 106 23.83 7.53 33.27
N TYR A 107 23.02 6.88 34.12
CA TYR A 107 22.38 5.61 33.77
C TYR A 107 21.33 5.79 32.67
N VAL A 108 20.51 6.84 32.79
CA VAL A 108 19.50 7.17 31.78
C VAL A 108 20.17 7.54 30.46
N LEU A 109 21.28 8.29 30.53
CA LEU A 109 22.08 8.66 29.36
C LEU A 109 22.70 7.43 28.68
N PHE A 110 23.14 6.43 29.45
CA PHE A 110 23.63 5.16 28.91
C PHE A 110 22.53 4.43 28.13
N PHE A 111 21.35 4.24 28.72
CA PHE A 111 20.24 3.57 28.04
C PHE A 111 19.77 4.33 26.79
N TYR A 112 19.73 5.66 26.86
CA TYR A 112 19.42 6.48 25.69
C TYR A 112 20.42 6.28 24.54
N ARG A 113 21.72 6.30 24.84
CA ARG A 113 22.78 6.01 23.85
C ARG A 113 22.68 4.59 23.31
N LEU A 114 22.31 3.62 24.15
CA LEU A 114 22.06 2.24 23.74
C LEU A 114 20.87 2.14 22.77
N SER A 115 19.78 2.84 23.05
CA SER A 115 18.61 2.89 22.17
C SER A 115 18.94 3.48 20.81
N ILE A 116 19.70 4.58 20.75
CA ILE A 116 20.16 5.17 19.47
C ILE A 116 21.07 4.19 18.72
N MET A 117 22.04 3.59 19.40
CA MET A 117 22.93 2.61 18.78
C MET A 117 22.18 1.40 18.24
N PHE A 118 21.24 0.87 19.02
CA PHE A 118 20.36 -0.21 18.61
C PHE A 118 19.53 0.16 17.38
N TYR A 119 18.95 1.36 17.38
CA TYR A 119 18.20 1.88 16.25
C TYR A 119 19.04 1.96 14.96
N LEU A 120 20.28 2.44 15.07
CA LEU A 120 21.23 2.52 13.95
C LEU A 120 21.68 1.14 13.45
N VAL A 121 21.96 0.19 14.34
CA VAL A 121 22.36 -1.18 13.96
C VAL A 121 21.20 -1.89 13.27
N ILE A 122 19.97 -1.78 13.79
CA ILE A 122 18.77 -2.30 13.13
C ILE A 122 18.61 -1.65 11.74
N GLY A 123 18.78 -0.33 11.65
CA GLY A 123 18.72 0.39 10.38
C GLY A 123 19.75 -0.11 9.36
N ALA A 124 20.99 -0.32 9.78
CA ALA A 124 22.05 -0.84 8.91
C ALA A 124 21.70 -2.22 8.34
N VAL A 125 21.13 -3.11 9.16
CA VAL A 125 20.71 -4.44 8.71
C VAL A 125 19.46 -4.37 7.83
N MET A 126 18.42 -3.66 8.27
CA MET A 126 17.14 -3.57 7.56
C MET A 126 17.27 -2.75 6.28
N LEU A 127 17.64 -1.47 6.40
CA LEU A 127 17.67 -0.49 5.31
C LEU A 127 18.94 -0.57 4.48
N GLY A 128 20.09 -0.87 5.07
CA GLY A 128 21.34 -1.03 4.33
C GLY A 128 21.39 -2.32 3.50
N LYS A 129 20.72 -3.39 3.97
CA LYS A 129 20.80 -4.72 3.35
C LYS A 129 19.45 -5.29 2.93
N LEU A 130 18.53 -5.54 3.86
CA LEU A 130 17.35 -6.38 3.62
C LEU A 130 16.37 -5.79 2.60
N ILE A 131 16.07 -4.48 2.64
CA ILE A 131 15.08 -3.91 1.71
C ILE A 131 15.51 -3.96 0.23
N TRP A 132 16.80 -4.18 0.01
CA TRP A 132 17.43 -4.24 -1.31
C TRP A 132 17.58 -5.67 -1.84
N ILE A 133 17.08 -6.67 -1.11
CA ILE A 133 17.05 -8.06 -1.56
C ILE A 133 15.80 -8.26 -2.43
N LYS A 134 15.92 -9.03 -3.53
CA LYS A 134 14.80 -9.36 -4.43
C LYS A 134 13.58 -9.95 -3.70
N LYS A 135 13.79 -10.69 -2.60
CA LYS A 135 12.72 -11.23 -1.74
C LYS A 135 11.85 -10.14 -1.12
N PHE A 136 12.46 -9.03 -0.71
CA PHE A 136 11.72 -7.88 -0.17
C PHE A 136 10.88 -7.23 -1.29
N GLU A 137 11.40 -7.14 -2.51
CA GLU A 137 10.64 -6.66 -3.67
C GLU A 137 9.40 -7.52 -3.93
N SER A 138 9.57 -8.86 -3.91
CA SER A 138 8.48 -9.81 -4.12
C SER A 138 7.48 -9.90 -2.96
N ALA A 139 7.84 -9.50 -1.74
CA ALA A 139 6.95 -9.49 -0.58
C ALA A 139 6.19 -8.16 -0.44
N LEU A 140 6.86 -7.04 -0.73
CA LEU A 140 6.29 -5.70 -0.63
C LEU A 140 5.26 -5.42 -1.73
N LEU A 141 5.49 -5.90 -2.96
CA LEU A 141 4.58 -5.69 -4.09
C LEU A 141 3.18 -6.28 -3.84
N PRO A 142 3.04 -7.54 -3.37
CA PRO A 142 1.76 -8.11 -2.95
C PRO A 142 1.15 -7.39 -1.75
N GLU A 143 1.93 -7.07 -0.72
CA GLU A 143 1.38 -6.40 0.46
C GLU A 143 0.92 -4.98 0.18
N ILE A 144 1.63 -4.19 -0.65
CA ILE A 144 1.14 -2.88 -1.10
C ILE A 144 -0.11 -3.05 -1.97
N LYS A 145 -0.16 -4.08 -2.83
CA LYS A 145 -1.36 -4.38 -3.64
C LYS A 145 -2.55 -4.78 -2.77
N ASN A 146 -2.31 -5.44 -1.63
CA ASN A 146 -3.34 -5.84 -0.66
C ASN A 146 -3.72 -4.71 0.30
N PHE A 147 -2.78 -3.86 0.71
CA PHE A 147 -3.02 -2.67 1.53
C PHE A 147 -3.79 -1.61 0.73
N VAL A 148 -3.58 -1.59 -0.58
CA VAL A 148 -4.34 -0.82 -1.56
C VAL A 148 -5.30 -1.76 -2.30
N ASN A 149 -6.03 -2.63 -1.59
CA ASN A 149 -7.06 -3.45 -2.21
C ASN A 149 -8.19 -2.55 -2.72
N GLN A 150 -8.06 -2.13 -3.98
CA GLN A 150 -9.03 -1.30 -4.68
C GLN A 150 -10.10 -2.13 -5.37
N ASN A 151 -10.11 -3.46 -5.17
CA ASN A 151 -11.16 -4.29 -5.74
C ASN A 151 -12.50 -3.93 -5.12
N ILE A 152 -13.56 -4.07 -5.91
CA ILE A 152 -14.92 -3.98 -5.40
C ILE A 152 -15.27 -5.32 -4.77
N SER A 153 -15.44 -5.31 -3.45
CA SER A 153 -16.03 -6.41 -2.70
C SER A 153 -17.50 -6.11 -2.45
N ILE A 154 -18.35 -7.11 -2.68
CA ILE A 154 -19.77 -7.06 -2.31
C ILE A 154 -19.87 -7.52 -0.86
N ARG A 155 -20.57 -6.74 -0.02
CA ARG A 155 -20.83 -7.08 1.37
C ARG A 155 -21.66 -8.37 1.44
N LYS A 156 -21.49 -9.15 2.50
CA LYS A 156 -22.31 -10.35 2.70
C LYS A 156 -23.78 -9.98 2.94
N LEU A 157 -24.63 -10.25 1.96
CA LEU A 157 -26.07 -10.01 2.03
C LEU A 157 -26.80 -11.26 2.58
N ARG A 158 -27.88 -11.06 3.33
CA ARG A 158 -28.81 -12.13 3.72
C ARG A 158 -29.76 -12.45 2.56
N GLY A 159 -30.27 -13.68 2.49
CA GLY A 159 -31.18 -14.09 1.40
C GLY A 159 -32.41 -13.19 1.24
N ALA A 160 -32.97 -12.68 2.34
CA ALA A 160 -34.07 -11.72 2.30
C ALA A 160 -33.65 -10.36 1.67
N GLU A 161 -32.44 -9.90 1.94
CA GLU A 161 -31.90 -8.65 1.39
C GLU A 161 -31.61 -8.80 -0.12
N VAL A 162 -31.10 -9.96 -0.54
CA VAL A 162 -30.89 -10.29 -1.96
C VAL A 162 -32.22 -10.24 -2.72
N ASN A 163 -33.25 -10.89 -2.20
CA ASN A 163 -34.57 -10.91 -2.84
C ASN A 163 -35.17 -9.50 -2.94
N GLU A 164 -35.01 -8.68 -1.90
CA GLU A 164 -35.49 -7.31 -1.91
C GLU A 164 -34.74 -6.43 -2.93
N ILE A 165 -33.42 -6.58 -3.03
CA ILE A 165 -32.61 -5.87 -4.03
C ILE A 165 -33.04 -6.24 -5.45
N ILE A 166 -33.27 -7.52 -5.73
CA ILE A 166 -33.75 -8.00 -7.03
C ILE A 166 -35.13 -7.38 -7.33
N ARG A 167 -36.05 -7.41 -6.36
CA ARG A 167 -37.40 -6.84 -6.49
C ARG A 167 -37.36 -5.35 -6.82
N LEU A 168 -36.53 -4.57 -6.12
CA LEU A 168 -36.39 -3.13 -6.33
C LEU A 168 -35.78 -2.76 -7.69
N ASN A 169 -35.00 -3.67 -8.29
CA ASN A 169 -34.29 -3.43 -9.55
C ASN A 169 -34.87 -4.19 -10.75
N ILE A 170 -36.02 -4.85 -10.60
CA ILE A 170 -36.61 -5.70 -11.66
C ILE A 170 -36.84 -4.92 -12.97
N LYS A 171 -37.16 -3.62 -12.88
CA LYS A 171 -37.31 -2.73 -14.05
C LYS A 171 -36.01 -2.45 -14.80
N ASN A 172 -34.87 -2.68 -14.16
CA ASN A 172 -33.53 -2.33 -14.65
C ASN A 172 -32.72 -3.55 -15.06
N ILE A 173 -33.29 -4.74 -14.96
CA ILE A 173 -32.64 -6.01 -15.27
C ILE A 173 -33.51 -6.73 -16.29
N GLU A 174 -32.89 -7.27 -17.33
CA GLU A 174 -33.62 -8.11 -18.26
C GLU A 174 -33.85 -9.49 -17.65
N ASP A 175 -35.03 -10.08 -17.86
CA ASP A 175 -35.50 -11.27 -17.13
C ASP A 175 -34.49 -12.42 -17.12
N SER A 176 -33.76 -12.64 -18.23
CA SER A 176 -32.76 -13.71 -18.34
C SER A 176 -31.53 -13.51 -17.45
N SER A 177 -31.25 -12.28 -17.01
CA SER A 177 -30.12 -11.94 -16.13
C SER A 177 -30.47 -11.91 -14.64
N THR A 178 -31.70 -12.27 -14.27
CA THR A 178 -32.12 -12.29 -12.85
C THR A 178 -31.28 -13.26 -12.02
N ASN A 179 -31.04 -14.46 -12.54
CA ASN A 179 -30.22 -15.48 -11.87
C ASN A 179 -28.75 -15.06 -11.77
N ASP A 180 -28.19 -14.45 -12.81
CA ASP A 180 -26.82 -13.93 -12.82
C ASP A 180 -26.61 -12.83 -11.78
N LEU A 181 -27.59 -11.93 -11.63
CA LEU A 181 -27.54 -10.93 -10.57
C LEU A 181 -27.65 -11.58 -9.19
N GLN A 182 -28.52 -12.57 -9.02
CA GLN A 182 -28.63 -13.30 -7.76
C GLN A 182 -27.31 -13.98 -7.38
N ASP A 183 -26.62 -14.57 -8.35
CA ASP A 183 -25.29 -15.16 -8.14
C ASP A 183 -24.26 -14.09 -7.76
N LEU A 184 -24.25 -12.94 -8.44
CA LEU A 184 -23.38 -11.81 -8.10
C LEU A 184 -23.61 -11.33 -6.65
N LEU A 185 -24.87 -11.15 -6.25
CA LEU A 185 -25.26 -10.68 -4.91
C LEU A 185 -24.91 -11.69 -3.81
N ASN A 186 -24.85 -12.98 -4.15
CA ASN A 186 -24.39 -14.05 -3.26
C ASN A 186 -22.87 -14.22 -3.25
N GLY A 187 -22.12 -13.36 -3.96
CA GLY A 187 -20.66 -13.43 -4.05
C GLY A 187 -20.13 -14.55 -4.94
N LYS A 188 -20.98 -15.11 -5.81
CA LYS A 188 -20.59 -16.08 -6.85
C LYS A 188 -20.24 -15.35 -8.14
N VAL A 189 -19.53 -16.04 -9.02
CA VAL A 189 -19.23 -15.55 -10.37
C VAL A 189 -20.48 -15.79 -11.25
N PRO A 190 -21.05 -14.75 -11.87
CA PRO A 190 -22.16 -14.90 -12.81
C PRO A 190 -21.79 -15.81 -13.99
N GLY A 191 -22.79 -16.50 -14.56
CA GLY A 191 -22.58 -17.32 -15.76
C GLY A 191 -22.36 -16.43 -16.98
N ASP A 192 -23.18 -15.39 -17.11
CA ASP A 192 -23.09 -14.39 -18.17
C ASP A 192 -23.03 -12.95 -17.61
N LYS A 193 -22.72 -11.99 -18.48
CA LYS A 193 -22.81 -10.56 -18.11
C LYS A 193 -24.28 -10.17 -17.91
N ILE A 194 -24.56 -9.51 -16.79
CA ILE A 194 -25.88 -9.04 -16.41
C ILE A 194 -26.34 -7.94 -17.38
N LYS A 195 -27.47 -8.18 -18.04
CA LYS A 195 -28.12 -7.23 -18.94
C LYS A 195 -28.84 -6.15 -18.15
N TRP A 196 -28.25 -4.96 -18.13
CA TRP A 196 -28.82 -3.79 -17.47
C TRP A 196 -29.70 -3.01 -18.45
N VAL A 197 -31.00 -2.96 -18.15
CA VAL A 197 -32.00 -2.23 -18.95
C VAL A 197 -31.88 -0.75 -18.63
N GLY A 198 -31.39 0.00 -19.61
CA GLY A 198 -31.23 1.44 -19.46
C GLY A 198 -32.50 2.20 -19.84
N THR A 199 -32.93 3.15 -19.01
CA THR A 199 -33.95 4.13 -19.42
C THR A 199 -33.36 5.07 -20.49
N SER A 200 -33.99 5.09 -21.65
CA SER A 200 -33.60 5.91 -22.80
C SER A 200 -33.96 7.39 -22.56
N GLY A 201 -33.13 8.08 -21.78
CA GLY A 201 -33.26 9.51 -21.56
C GLY A 201 -31.97 10.08 -20.97
N LYS A 202 -31.16 10.75 -21.81
CA LYS A 202 -29.84 11.35 -21.50
C LYS A 202 -28.93 10.43 -20.65
N ASN A 203 -27.92 9.81 -21.29
CA ASN A 203 -26.84 8.93 -20.78
C ASN A 203 -26.39 8.98 -19.29
N VAL A 204 -26.68 10.07 -18.57
CA VAL A 204 -26.40 10.27 -17.14
C VAL A 204 -27.38 9.49 -16.25
N ILE A 205 -28.67 9.43 -16.59
CA ILE A 205 -29.69 8.79 -15.72
C ILE A 205 -29.53 7.26 -15.71
N THR A 206 -29.18 6.68 -16.86
CA THR A 206 -29.12 5.23 -17.09
C THR A 206 -28.19 4.44 -16.16
N TYR A 207 -27.03 5.01 -15.80
CA TYR A 207 -26.04 4.34 -14.94
C TYR A 207 -26.10 4.80 -13.49
N THR A 208 -26.91 5.83 -13.19
CA THR A 208 -27.07 6.35 -11.82
C THR A 208 -27.65 5.26 -10.91
N GLU A 209 -28.72 4.57 -11.34
CA GLU A 209 -29.32 3.48 -10.56
C GLU A 209 -28.38 2.27 -10.42
N LEU A 210 -27.54 2.00 -11.42
CA LEU A 210 -26.49 0.97 -11.33
C LEU A 210 -25.45 1.35 -10.27
N PHE A 211 -25.04 2.62 -10.22
CA PHE A 211 -24.13 3.10 -9.18
C PHE A 211 -24.78 3.10 -7.79
N SER A 212 -26.05 3.47 -7.67
CA SER A 212 -26.80 3.36 -6.40
C SER A 212 -26.83 1.92 -5.90
N LEU A 213 -27.16 0.96 -6.77
CA LEU A 213 -27.13 -0.46 -6.43
C LEU A 213 -25.74 -0.88 -5.97
N LEU A 214 -24.71 -0.57 -6.76
CA LEU A 214 -23.35 -1.01 -6.43
C LEU A 214 -22.82 -0.34 -5.16
N HIS A 215 -23.12 0.93 -4.92
CA HIS A 215 -22.78 1.59 -3.65
C HIS A 215 -23.51 0.97 -2.46
N LEU A 216 -24.78 0.60 -2.61
CA LEU A 216 -25.54 -0.07 -1.55
C LEU A 216 -24.95 -1.43 -1.16
N ILE A 217 -24.45 -2.20 -2.14
CA ILE A 217 -23.96 -3.57 -1.91
C ILE A 217 -22.45 -3.66 -1.73
N SER A 218 -21.67 -2.62 -2.06
CA SER A 218 -20.20 -2.65 -1.96
C SER A 218 -19.71 -2.32 -0.55
N GLU A 219 -18.62 -2.96 -0.12
CA GLU A 219 -17.95 -2.59 1.13
C GLU A 219 -17.33 -1.18 1.04
N GLY A 220 -17.79 -0.29 1.93
CA GLY A 220 -17.40 1.12 1.98
C GLY A 220 -18.12 2.02 0.97
N GLY A 221 -19.26 1.59 0.45
CA GLY A 221 -20.07 2.36 -0.50
C GLY A 221 -20.88 3.52 0.12
N ASP A 222 -20.78 3.76 1.43
CA ASP A 222 -21.49 4.85 2.13
C ASP A 222 -21.03 6.26 1.72
N ILE A 223 -19.85 6.35 1.08
CA ILE A 223 -19.27 7.58 0.55
C ILE A 223 -18.82 7.38 -0.89
N LYS A 224 -18.68 8.47 -1.66
CA LYS A 224 -18.15 8.38 -3.04
C LYS A 224 -16.73 7.83 -3.02
N PHE A 225 -16.46 6.89 -3.90
CA PHE A 225 -15.13 6.32 -4.04
C PHE A 225 -14.12 7.35 -4.57
N GLU A 226 -12.94 7.32 -3.98
CA GLU A 226 -11.76 8.04 -4.46
C GLU A 226 -11.35 7.55 -5.85
N ARG A 227 -10.52 8.35 -6.56
CA ARG A 227 -10.18 8.16 -7.98
C ARG A 227 -9.82 6.73 -8.36
N ALA A 228 -9.06 6.05 -7.50
CA ALA A 228 -8.52 4.74 -7.81
C ALA A 228 -9.56 3.61 -7.60
N LYS A 229 -10.29 3.61 -6.46
CA LYS A 229 -11.39 2.66 -6.21
C LYS A 229 -12.59 2.91 -7.14
N ARG A 230 -12.82 4.16 -7.55
CA ARG A 230 -13.76 4.54 -8.62
C ARG A 230 -13.42 3.88 -9.96
N LYS A 231 -12.14 3.90 -10.37
CA LYS A 231 -11.70 3.23 -11.60
C LYS A 231 -11.95 1.72 -11.52
N SER A 232 -11.69 1.11 -10.36
CA SER A 232 -12.00 -0.30 -10.13
C SER A 232 -13.50 -0.59 -10.19
N LEU A 233 -14.36 0.29 -9.66
CA LEU A 233 -15.81 0.17 -9.80
C LEU A 233 -16.25 0.18 -11.27
N MET A 234 -15.70 1.08 -12.08
CA MET A 234 -16.01 1.14 -13.51
C MET A 234 -15.55 -0.13 -14.23
N ASN A 235 -14.36 -0.63 -13.90
CA ASN A 235 -13.86 -1.89 -14.47
C ASN A 235 -14.73 -3.08 -14.04
N PHE A 236 -15.18 -3.10 -12.77
CA PHE A 236 -16.09 -4.11 -12.25
C PHE A 236 -17.43 -4.11 -13.01
N ILE A 237 -17.98 -2.93 -13.30
CA ILE A 237 -19.20 -2.80 -14.11
C ILE A 237 -18.97 -3.34 -15.52
N ILE A 238 -17.91 -2.93 -16.20
CA ILE A 238 -17.62 -3.39 -17.58
C ILE A 238 -17.42 -4.91 -17.63
N ALA A 239 -16.86 -5.50 -16.57
CA ALA A 239 -16.65 -6.94 -16.49
C ALA A 239 -17.96 -7.72 -16.30
N ASN A 240 -18.90 -7.21 -15.49
CA ASN A 240 -20.08 -7.96 -15.06
C ASN A 240 -21.40 -7.52 -15.71
N PHE A 241 -21.45 -6.35 -16.35
CA PHE A 241 -22.69 -5.77 -16.89
C PHE A 241 -22.54 -5.39 -18.37
N VAL A 242 -23.66 -5.46 -19.09
CA VAL A 242 -23.82 -4.96 -20.46
C VAL A 242 -25.07 -4.09 -20.53
N LYS A 243 -25.10 -3.15 -21.46
CA LYS A 243 -26.30 -2.35 -21.72
C LYS A 243 -27.25 -3.18 -22.59
N TYR A 244 -28.50 -3.29 -22.17
CA TYR A 244 -29.59 -3.87 -22.95
C TYR A 244 -30.63 -2.79 -23.27
N GLU A 245 -30.93 -2.61 -24.56
CA GLU A 245 -31.92 -1.64 -25.02
C GLU A 245 -32.58 -2.17 -26.31
N LYS A 246 -33.91 -2.20 -26.35
CA LYS A 246 -34.70 -2.60 -27.54
C LYS A 246 -34.28 -3.93 -28.18
N GLY A 247 -33.90 -4.92 -27.36
CA GLY A 247 -33.45 -6.23 -27.86
C GLY A 247 -31.97 -6.31 -28.23
N GLU A 248 -31.24 -5.20 -28.20
CA GLU A 248 -29.82 -5.15 -28.53
C GLU A 248 -28.93 -5.12 -27.29
N ILE A 249 -27.80 -5.82 -27.37
CA ILE A 249 -26.76 -5.84 -26.32
C ILE A 249 -25.57 -5.00 -26.80
N SER A 250 -25.13 -4.07 -25.96
CA SER A 250 -23.94 -3.25 -26.22
C SER A 250 -23.01 -3.20 -25.00
N GLN A 251 -21.71 -3.13 -25.25
CA GLN A 251 -20.72 -2.91 -24.18
C GLN A 251 -20.92 -1.51 -23.60
N ILE A 252 -20.78 -1.41 -22.27
CA ILE A 252 -20.88 -0.13 -21.58
C ILE A 252 -19.56 0.65 -21.78
N PRO A 253 -19.58 1.83 -22.42
CA PRO A 253 -18.36 2.60 -22.64
C PRO A 253 -17.85 3.19 -21.32
N TYR A 254 -16.53 3.13 -21.09
CA TYR A 254 -15.90 3.70 -19.90
C TYR A 254 -16.19 5.21 -19.75
N GLY A 255 -16.19 5.96 -20.85
CA GLY A 255 -16.49 7.40 -20.84
C GLY A 255 -17.90 7.72 -20.32
N SER A 256 -18.89 6.87 -20.63
CA SER A 256 -20.26 7.02 -20.16
C SER A 256 -20.36 6.79 -18.65
N LEU A 257 -19.70 5.74 -18.14
CA LEU A 257 -19.61 5.48 -16.69
C LEU A 257 -18.91 6.62 -15.95
N TYR A 258 -17.82 7.15 -16.53
CA TYR A 258 -17.08 8.25 -15.91
C TYR A 258 -17.92 9.53 -15.80
N SER A 259 -18.64 9.88 -16.86
CA SER A 259 -19.57 11.02 -16.86
C SER A 259 -20.69 10.83 -15.84
N ALA A 260 -21.34 9.66 -15.85
CA ALA A 260 -22.43 9.35 -14.93
C ALA A 260 -21.97 9.35 -13.46
N TYR A 261 -20.82 8.76 -13.13
CA TYR A 261 -20.31 8.74 -11.76
C TYR A 261 -19.89 10.13 -11.24
N THR A 262 -19.43 11.00 -12.14
CA THR A 262 -19.06 12.36 -11.76
C THR A 262 -20.30 13.16 -11.35
N ASN A 263 -21.41 12.97 -12.05
CA ASN A 263 -22.70 13.62 -11.78
C ASN A 263 -23.59 12.86 -10.78
N PHE A 264 -23.25 11.62 -10.45
CA PHE A 264 -23.94 10.78 -9.46
C PHE A 264 -23.99 11.49 -8.11
N VAL A 265 -25.15 11.58 -7.47
CA VAL A 265 -25.27 12.06 -6.08
C VAL A 265 -25.70 10.85 -5.26
N LEU A 266 -25.01 10.63 -4.13
CA LEU A 266 -25.32 9.55 -3.19
C LEU A 266 -26.62 9.85 -2.45
#